data_AF-A0A7S4B9W2-F1
#
_entry.id   AF-A0A7S4B9W2-F1
#
_cell.length_a   1.000
_cell.length_b   1.000
_cell.length_c   1.000
_cell.angle_alpha   90.00
_cell.angle_beta   90.00
_cell.angle_gamma   90.00
#
_symmetry.space_group_name_H-M   'P 1'
#
loop_
_entity.id
_entity.type
_entity.pdbx_description
1 polymer ?
#
loop_
_entity_poly.entity_id
_entity_poly.type
_entity_poly.pdbx_seq_one_letter_code
_entity_poly.pdbx_strand_id
1 'polypeptide(L)'
;DDCGSCGTRTVLDADLGTGCYIFMVDGYASSEGTYEVVITCNSGSMLAPPSPPSPPSAPTCKAAVDLMLVLDGSGSIGSSGPDVQDFARQVIAAFELGETFAKVGIVMFAETATLLAPLTVDENILEAAIGEYR
;
A
#
# COMPACT_ATOMS: atom_id res chain seq x y z
N ASP A 1 -0.29 0.80 17.92
CA ASP A 1 -0.15 0.78 19.38
C ASP A 1 -1.52 0.77 20.06
N ASP A 2 -2.36 -0.18 19.63
CA ASP A 2 -2.88 -1.28 20.44
C ASP A 2 -3.45 -0.90 21.82
N CYS A 3 -4.38 0.06 21.82
CA CYS A 3 -5.17 0.38 23.00
C CYS A 3 -6.23 -0.72 23.26
N GLY A 4 -5.84 -1.89 23.79
CA GLY A 4 -6.79 -2.92 24.19
C GLY A 4 -6.19 -4.23 24.73
N SER A 5 -7.01 -4.98 25.48
CA SER A 5 -6.66 -6.34 25.93
C SER A 5 -6.33 -7.23 24.72
N CYS A 6 -5.33 -8.10 24.85
CA CYS A 6 -4.67 -8.91 23.82
C CYS A 6 -5.54 -9.95 23.07
N GLY A 7 -6.80 -9.66 22.78
CA GLY A 7 -7.64 -10.44 21.88
C GLY A 7 -7.57 -9.91 20.46
N THR A 8 -6.65 -10.44 19.66
CA THR A 8 -6.56 -10.52 18.17
C THR A 8 -7.18 -9.44 17.27
N ARG A 9 -7.57 -8.28 17.79
CA ARG A 9 -8.35 -7.27 17.09
C ARG A 9 -7.66 -5.93 17.26
N THR A 10 -6.86 -5.57 16.27
CA THR A 10 -6.31 -4.23 16.12
C THR A 10 -7.46 -3.29 15.76
N VAL A 11 -7.82 -2.38 16.67
CA VAL A 11 -8.76 -1.30 16.39
C VAL A 11 -7.96 -0.03 16.23
N LEU A 12 -7.86 0.47 15.00
CA LEU A 12 -7.34 1.81 14.72
C LEU A 12 -8.53 2.78 14.68
N ASP A 13 -8.59 3.67 15.68
CA ASP A 13 -9.56 4.77 15.73
C ASP A 13 -8.80 6.09 15.53
N ALA A 14 -9.02 6.74 14.40
CA ALA A 14 -8.32 7.97 14.03
C ALA A 14 -9.27 8.93 13.31
N ASP A 15 -9.25 10.20 13.73
CA ASP A 15 -9.89 11.30 13.02
C ASP A 15 -8.89 11.87 12.01
N LEU A 16 -9.12 11.56 10.73
CA LEU A 16 -8.27 11.95 9.61
C LEU A 16 -8.89 13.18 8.93
N GLY A 17 -8.12 14.26 8.83
CA GLY A 17 -8.53 15.45 8.08
C GLY A 17 -8.71 15.18 6.59
N THR A 18 -9.08 16.20 5.80
CA THR A 18 -9.10 16.06 4.34
C THR A 18 -7.70 15.80 3.81
N GLY A 19 -7.48 14.63 3.21
CA GLY A 19 -6.19 14.20 2.69
C GLY A 19 -6.27 12.84 2.00
N CYS A 20 -5.15 12.43 1.39
CA CYS A 20 -4.99 11.07 0.85
C CYS A 20 -4.28 10.22 1.89
N TYR A 21 -4.86 9.08 2.25
CA TYR A 21 -4.32 8.18 3.26
C TYR A 21 -4.16 6.79 2.66
N ILE A 22 -3.02 6.18 2.94
CA ILE A 22 -2.81 4.74 2.71
C ILE A 22 -3.04 4.04 4.03
N PHE A 23 -4.02 3.15 4.03
CA PHE A 23 -4.29 2.26 5.14
C PHE A 23 -3.76 0.87 4.77
N MET A 24 -2.71 0.43 5.47
CA MET A 24 -2.09 -0.87 5.29
C MET A 24 -2.43 -1.75 6.49
N VAL A 25 -3.00 -2.92 6.22
CA VAL A 25 -3.31 -3.93 7.23
C VAL A 25 -2.51 -5.17 6.87
N ASP A 26 -1.70 -5.65 7.80
CA ASP A 26 -0.93 -6.87 7.65
C ASP A 26 -1.29 -7.87 8.76
N GLY A 27 -1.11 -9.15 8.46
CA GLY A 27 -1.26 -10.25 9.40
C GLY A 27 -0.11 -10.31 10.42
N TYR A 28 -0.22 -11.22 11.38
CA TYR A 28 0.90 -11.53 12.29
C TYR A 28 1.29 -13.00 12.14
N ALA A 29 2.57 -13.25 11.80
CA ALA A 29 3.12 -14.60 11.60
C ALA A 29 2.26 -15.43 10.64
N SER A 30 1.78 -16.62 11.06
CA SER A 30 0.91 -17.48 10.23
C SER A 30 -0.58 -17.15 10.38
N SER A 31 -0.92 -16.00 10.97
CA SER A 31 -2.29 -15.63 11.30
C SER A 31 -2.74 -14.46 10.44
N GLU A 32 -3.43 -14.81 9.36
CA GLU A 32 -4.08 -13.90 8.41
C GLU A 32 -5.60 -14.15 8.39
N GLY A 33 -6.38 -13.22 7.85
CA GLY A 33 -7.84 -13.34 7.78
C GLY A 33 -8.52 -12.24 6.98
N THR A 34 -9.84 -12.33 6.81
CA THR A 34 -10.62 -11.27 6.15
C THR A 34 -10.78 -10.08 7.09
N TYR A 35 -10.44 -8.90 6.58
CA TYR A 35 -10.64 -7.63 7.30
C TYR A 35 -11.84 -6.89 6.73
N GLU A 36 -12.68 -6.34 7.60
CA GLU A 36 -13.74 -5.40 7.23
C GLU A 36 -13.29 -3.98 7.60
N VAL A 37 -13.17 -3.12 6.59
CA VAL A 37 -12.78 -1.72 6.77
C VAL A 37 -14.03 -0.87 6.65
N VAL A 38 -14.43 -0.23 7.75
CA VAL A 38 -15.57 0.69 7.78
C VAL A 38 -15.05 2.12 7.85
N ILE A 39 -15.25 2.89 6.79
CA ILE A 39 -14.90 4.32 6.74
C ILE A 39 -16.21 5.10 6.85
N THR A 40 -16.40 5.82 7.97
CA THR A 40 -17.55 6.69 8.17
C THR A 40 -17.16 8.15 7.96
N CYS A 41 -17.60 8.74 6.85
CA CYS A 41 -17.56 10.19 6.69
C CYS A 41 -18.78 10.79 7.40
N ASN A 42 -18.56 11.61 8.43
CA ASN A 42 -19.65 12.41 9.01
C ASN A 42 -19.98 13.61 8.12
N SER A 43 -20.33 13.34 6.87
CA SER A 43 -20.84 14.34 5.93
C SER A 43 -22.35 14.24 5.94
N GLY A 44 -23.00 15.10 6.72
CA GLY A 44 -24.44 15.25 6.66
C GLY A 44 -24.87 15.80 5.30
N SER A 45 -25.08 14.93 4.31
CA SER A 45 -26.08 15.11 3.24
C SER A 45 -26.19 13.87 2.34
N MET A 46 -27.42 13.56 1.97
CA MET A 46 -27.92 12.35 1.33
C MET A 46 -27.53 12.14 -0.14
N LEU A 47 -27.21 10.87 -0.45
CA LEU A 47 -27.63 10.05 -1.61
C LEU A 47 -27.31 10.51 -3.04
N ALA A 48 -26.37 9.79 -3.67
CA ALA A 48 -26.38 9.52 -5.11
C ALA A 48 -26.46 7.99 -5.34
N PRO A 49 -27.14 7.49 -6.40
CA PRO A 49 -27.21 6.06 -6.70
C PRO A 49 -25.82 5.48 -7.02
N PRO A 50 -25.60 4.16 -6.88
CA PRO A 50 -24.34 3.54 -7.25
C PRO A 50 -24.14 3.65 -8.77
N SER A 51 -23.15 4.43 -9.19
CA SER A 51 -22.65 4.46 -10.56
C SER A 51 -22.14 3.06 -10.97
N PRO A 52 -22.26 2.66 -12.24
CA PRO A 52 -21.62 1.43 -12.74
C PRO A 52 -20.10 1.44 -12.45
N PRO A 53 -19.47 0.26 -12.32
CA PRO A 53 -18.04 0.17 -12.03
C PRO A 53 -17.26 0.88 -13.14
N SER A 54 -16.60 1.97 -12.76
CA SER A 54 -15.71 2.71 -13.63
C SER A 54 -14.57 1.80 -14.12
N PRO A 55 -14.02 2.02 -15.33
CA PRO A 55 -12.76 1.41 -15.77
C PRO A 55 -11.68 1.58 -14.69
N PRO A 56 -10.63 0.72 -14.65
CA PRO A 56 -9.57 0.83 -13.66
C PRO A 56 -9.07 2.28 -13.61
N SER A 57 -9.34 2.90 -12.46
CA SER A 57 -9.17 4.33 -12.25
C SER A 57 -7.73 4.72 -12.49
N ALA A 58 -7.51 5.79 -13.26
CA ALA A 58 -6.23 6.49 -13.30
C ALA A 58 -5.74 6.79 -11.87
N PRO A 59 -4.42 6.89 -11.62
CA PRO A 59 -3.87 7.12 -10.29
C PRO A 59 -4.60 8.26 -9.58
N THR A 60 -5.21 7.94 -8.45
CA THR A 60 -6.17 8.83 -7.77
C THR A 60 -5.51 9.75 -6.76
N CYS A 61 -4.27 9.46 -6.33
CA CYS A 61 -3.57 10.25 -5.32
C CYS A 61 -2.57 11.23 -5.95
N LYS A 62 -2.87 12.53 -5.84
CA LYS A 62 -2.00 13.66 -6.26
C LYS A 62 -1.26 14.28 -5.09
N ALA A 63 -0.66 13.44 -4.24
CA ALA A 63 0.12 13.90 -3.10
C ALA A 63 1.60 14.08 -3.49
N ALA A 64 2.25 15.12 -2.96
CA ALA A 64 3.71 15.21 -2.98
C ALA A 64 4.27 14.33 -1.86
N VAL A 65 4.82 13.17 -2.22
CA VAL A 65 5.31 12.18 -1.24
C VAL A 65 6.49 11.40 -1.81
N ASP A 66 7.50 11.16 -0.98
CA ASP A 66 8.53 10.17 -1.26
C ASP A 66 8.17 8.90 -0.49
N LEU A 67 7.89 7.81 -1.21
CA LEU A 67 7.47 6.53 -0.66
C LEU A 67 8.58 5.48 -0.88
N MET A 68 9.02 4.83 0.19
CA MET A 68 9.93 3.69 0.09
C MET A 68 9.20 2.41 0.44
N LEU A 69 9.10 1.49 -0.51
CA LEU A 69 8.63 0.13 -0.27
C LEU A 69 9.80 -0.72 0.21
N VAL A 70 9.68 -1.32 1.39
CA VAL A 70 10.69 -2.21 1.96
C VAL A 70 10.07 -3.60 2.03
N LEU A 71 10.48 -4.47 1.11
CA LEU A 71 9.85 -5.77 0.85
C LEU A 71 10.70 -6.90 1.44
N ASP A 72 10.07 -7.79 2.21
CA ASP A 72 10.73 -8.98 2.74
C ASP A 72 10.95 -9.98 1.60
N GLY A 73 12.22 -10.31 1.29
CA GLY A 73 12.64 -11.30 0.30
C GLY A 73 13.21 -12.56 0.95
N SER A 74 12.95 -12.78 2.24
CA SER A 74 13.44 -13.96 2.95
C SER A 74 12.77 -15.24 2.45
N GLY A 75 13.45 -16.37 2.62
CA GLY A 75 12.90 -17.68 2.25
C GLY A 75 11.61 -18.07 2.98
N SER A 76 11.24 -17.36 4.07
CA SER A 76 10.02 -17.60 4.83
C SER A 76 8.75 -17.15 4.09
N ILE A 77 8.88 -16.21 3.14
CA ILE A 77 7.79 -15.76 2.26
C ILE A 77 7.31 -16.89 1.35
N GLY A 78 8.18 -17.87 1.05
CA GLY A 78 7.80 -19.08 0.32
C GLY A 78 7.13 -18.78 -1.02
N SER A 79 5.91 -19.29 -1.21
CA SER A 79 5.14 -19.13 -2.45
C SER A 79 4.39 -17.81 -2.57
N SER A 80 4.41 -16.93 -1.56
CA SER A 80 3.68 -15.66 -1.55
C SER A 80 4.43 -14.51 -2.26
N GLY A 81 5.63 -14.77 -2.80
CA GLY A 81 6.40 -13.76 -3.53
C GLY A 81 5.63 -13.03 -4.65
N PRO A 82 4.83 -13.73 -5.49
CA PRO A 82 3.97 -13.07 -6.48
C PRO A 82 2.95 -12.11 -5.86
N ASP A 83 2.38 -12.46 -4.70
CA ASP A 83 1.41 -11.61 -4.00
C ASP A 83 2.07 -10.31 -3.49
N VAL A 84 3.32 -10.39 -3.03
CA VAL A 84 4.12 -9.21 -2.62
C VAL A 84 4.42 -8.29 -3.82
N GLN A 85 4.74 -8.87 -4.98
CA GLN A 85 4.93 -8.09 -6.21
C GLN A 85 3.63 -7.39 -6.63
N ASP A 86 2.50 -8.10 -6.60
CA ASP A 86 1.19 -7.54 -6.96
C ASP A 86 0.76 -6.44 -5.98
N PHE A 87 1.04 -6.61 -4.68
CA PHE A 87 0.84 -5.57 -3.68
C PHE A 87 1.67 -4.32 -4.00
N ALA A 88 2.96 -4.47 -4.31
CA ALA A 88 3.82 -3.34 -4.66
C ALA A 88 3.28 -2.56 -5.88
N ARG A 89 2.83 -3.27 -6.92
CA ARG A 89 2.20 -2.65 -8.11
C ARG A 89 0.94 -1.88 -7.74
N GLN A 90 0.06 -2.46 -6.92
CA GLN A 90 -1.17 -1.81 -6.49
C GLN A 90 -0.90 -0.53 -5.70
N VAL A 91 0.11 -0.54 -4.82
CA VAL A 91 0.51 0.65 -4.07
C VAL A 91 1.04 1.74 -4.99
N ILE A 92 1.94 1.40 -5.92
CA ILE A 92 2.50 2.37 -6.89
C ILE A 92 1.39 2.97 -7.76
N ALA A 93 0.48 2.13 -8.29
CA ALA A 93 -0.63 2.56 -9.13
C ALA A 93 -1.65 3.47 -8.43
N ALA A 94 -1.64 3.52 -7.09
CA ALA A 94 -2.49 4.43 -6.34
C ALA A 94 -2.05 5.90 -6.45
N PHE A 95 -0.79 6.16 -6.84
CA PHE A 95 -0.19 7.50 -6.89
C PHE A 95 0.09 8.00 -8.30
N GLU A 96 -0.06 9.33 -8.48
CA GLU A 96 0.48 10.02 -9.65
C GLU A 96 1.97 10.25 -9.44
N LEU A 97 2.80 9.57 -10.23
CA LEU A 97 4.25 9.77 -10.18
C LEU A 97 4.64 11.08 -10.85
N GLY A 98 5.55 11.82 -10.22
CA GLY A 98 6.05 13.06 -10.79
C GLY A 98 7.01 13.79 -9.88
N GLU A 99 7.82 14.68 -10.46
CA GLU A 99 8.85 15.43 -9.72
C GLU A 99 8.26 16.30 -8.60
N THR A 100 6.99 16.69 -8.73
CA THR A 100 6.22 17.46 -7.74
C THR A 100 5.08 16.65 -7.10
N PHE A 101 5.00 15.35 -7.37
CA PHE A 101 3.99 14.43 -6.86
C PHE A 101 4.69 13.26 -6.15
N ALA A 102 4.27 12.02 -6.41
CA ALA A 102 4.88 10.87 -5.77
C ALA A 102 6.19 10.48 -6.46
N LYS A 103 7.18 10.11 -5.63
CA LYS A 103 8.34 9.32 -6.05
C LYS A 103 8.34 8.04 -5.25
N VAL A 104 8.64 6.93 -5.90
CA VAL A 104 8.67 5.63 -5.23
C VAL A 104 10.06 5.04 -5.37
N GLY A 105 10.53 4.39 -4.31
CA GLY A 105 11.73 3.56 -4.32
C GLY A 105 11.43 2.20 -3.70
N ILE A 106 12.26 1.21 -4.01
CA ILE A 106 12.06 -0.18 -3.60
C ILE A 106 13.35 -0.74 -3.02
N VAL A 107 13.27 -1.24 -1.78
CA VAL A 107 14.32 -2.03 -1.13
C VAL A 107 13.78 -3.43 -0.92
N MET A 108 14.59 -4.45 -1.18
CA MET A 108 14.35 -5.80 -0.72
C MET A 108 15.27 -6.11 0.47
N PHE A 109 14.78 -6.84 1.47
CA PHE A 109 15.62 -7.29 2.59
C PHE A 109 15.48 -8.79 2.84
N ALA A 110 16.60 -9.42 3.19
CA ALA A 110 16.64 -10.77 3.76
C ALA A 110 17.82 -10.85 4.74
N GLU A 111 18.90 -11.56 4.40
CA GLU A 111 20.16 -11.50 5.14
C GLU A 111 20.83 -10.12 5.02
N THR A 112 20.68 -9.48 3.86
CA THR A 112 21.13 -8.11 3.59
C THR A 112 20.01 -7.31 2.92
N ALA A 113 20.08 -5.98 3.04
CA ALA A 113 19.19 -5.07 2.33
C ALA A 113 19.80 -4.66 0.99
N THR A 114 19.01 -4.79 -0.08
CA THR A 114 19.40 -4.45 -1.45
C THR A 114 18.46 -3.39 -1.98
N LEU A 115 19.02 -2.28 -2.46
CA LEU A 115 18.24 -1.25 -3.16
C LEU A 115 17.95 -1.74 -4.59
N LEU A 116 16.68 -2.01 -4.89
CA LEU A 116 16.25 -2.44 -6.23
C LEU A 116 15.92 -1.24 -7.12
N ALA A 117 15.26 -0.22 -6.55
CA ALA A 117 15.04 1.05 -7.21
C ALA A 117 15.28 2.24 -6.26
N PRO A 118 16.07 3.26 -6.65
CA PRO A 118 16.08 4.53 -5.94
C PRO A 118 14.72 5.23 -6.10
N LEU A 119 14.47 6.28 -5.31
CA LEU A 119 13.30 7.15 -5.51
C LEU A 119 13.27 7.66 -6.95
N THR A 120 12.23 7.29 -7.68
CA THR A 120 12.07 7.59 -9.10
C THR A 120 10.60 7.83 -9.43
N VAL A 121 10.39 8.48 -10.58
CA VAL A 121 9.08 8.65 -11.23
C VAL A 121 8.94 7.75 -12.46
N ASP A 122 10.01 7.04 -12.83
CA ASP A 122 10.04 6.14 -13.98
C ASP A 122 9.40 4.80 -13.63
N GLU A 123 8.18 4.59 -14.12
CA GLU A 123 7.42 3.34 -13.93
C GLU A 123 8.16 2.12 -14.47
N ASN A 124 9.00 2.25 -15.51
CA ASN A 124 9.76 1.11 -16.04
C ASN A 124 10.84 0.65 -15.06
N ILE A 125 11.48 1.59 -14.35
CA ILE A 125 12.46 1.26 -13.32
C ILE A 125 11.76 0.56 -12.15
N LEU A 126 10.58 1.04 -11.76
CA LEU A 126 9.79 0.43 -10.69
C LEU A 126 9.31 -0.98 -11.07
N GLU A 127 8.75 -1.17 -12.26
CA GLU A 127 8.33 -2.50 -12.74
C GLU A 127 9.51 -3.46 -12.89
N ALA A 128 10.68 -2.98 -13.34
CA ALA A 128 11.90 -3.79 -13.39
C ALA A 128 12.33 -4.22 -11.98
N ALA A 129 12.34 -3.29 -11.02
CA ALA A 129 12.68 -3.58 -9.63
C ALA A 129 11.69 -4.57 -8.97
N ILE A 130 10.39 -4.45 -9.24
CA ILE A 130 9.40 -5.44 -8.79
C ILE A 130 9.63 -6.79 -9.47
N GLY A 131 10.03 -6.81 -10.75
CA GLY A 131 10.41 -8.04 -11.45
C GLY A 131 11.66 -8.72 -10.88
N GLU A 132 12.62 -7.91 -10.40
CA GLU A 132 13.84 -8.33 -9.71
C GLU A 132 13.59 -8.78 -8.26
N TYR A 133 12.47 -8.40 -7.63
CA TYR A 133 12.12 -8.89 -6.30
C TYR A 133 12.01 -10.42 -6.31
N ARG A 134 13.10 -11.03 -5.80
CA ARG A 134 13.39 -12.42 -5.40
C ARG A 134 14.89 -12.72 -5.51
#